data_AF-A0A5B2W1H7-F1
#
_entry.id   AF-A0A5B2W1H7-F1
#
_cell.length_a   1.000
_cell.length_b   1.000
_cell.length_c   1.000
_cell.angle_alpha   90.00
_cell.angle_beta   90.00
_cell.angle_gamma   90.00
#
_symmetry.space_group_name_H-M   'P 1'
#
loop_
_entity.id
_entity.type
_entity.pdbx_description
1 polymer ?
#
loop_
_entity_poly.entity_id
_entity_poly.type
_entity_poly.pdbx_seq_one_letter_code
_entity_poly.pdbx_strand_id
1 'polypeptide(L)'
;SARQDVRVVFTDINMPGAINGLDLAHAVKANWPGTGVLLTSGAPPQGALPAGARFLQKPFMPMVLVAAVQDLLAEARPFARSVLGAPL
;
A
#
# COMPACT_ATOMS: atom_id res chain seq x y z
N SER A 1 -12.41 -6.17 -13.56
CA SER A 1 -12.82 -4.89 -12.95
C SER A 1 -11.79 -4.43 -11.93
N ALA A 2 -11.39 -3.16 -11.95
CA ALA A 2 -10.49 -2.58 -10.93
C ALA A 2 -11.29 -2.17 -9.69
N ARG A 3 -10.83 -2.57 -8.49
CA ARG A 3 -11.44 -2.19 -7.22
C ARG A 3 -11.03 -0.77 -6.82
N GLN A 4 -12.00 0.08 -6.51
CA GLN A 4 -11.80 1.47 -6.07
C GLN A 4 -12.04 1.65 -4.57
N ASP A 5 -12.24 0.55 -3.84
CA ASP A 5 -12.48 0.50 -2.40
C ASP A 5 -11.22 0.10 -1.61
N VAL A 6 -10.17 -0.37 -2.29
CA VAL A 6 -8.90 -0.78 -1.67
C VAL A 6 -8.04 0.45 -1.36
N ARG A 7 -7.94 0.78 -0.07
CA ARG A 7 -7.21 1.97 0.42
C ARG A 7 -5.77 1.69 0.82
N VAL A 8 -5.46 0.47 1.25
CA VAL A 8 -4.11 0.06 1.68
C VAL A 8 -3.80 -1.34 1.13
N VAL A 9 -2.56 -1.51 0.67
CA VAL A 9 -1.97 -2.83 0.35
C VAL A 9 -0.89 -3.14 1.38
N PHE A 10 -1.02 -4.29 2.04
CA PHE A 10 0.02 -4.85 2.89
C PHE A 10 0.61 -6.09 2.21
N THR A 11 1.92 -6.15 2.01
CA THR A 11 2.57 -7.24 1.27
C THR A 11 3.97 -7.57 1.78
N ASP A 12 4.36 -8.83 1.63
CA ASP A 12 5.73 -9.28 1.89
C ASP A 12 6.62 -8.91 0.70
N ILE A 13 7.88 -8.53 0.96
CA ILE A 13 8.85 -8.29 -0.12
C ILE A 13 9.21 -9.62 -0.78
N ASN A 14 9.46 -10.64 0.04
CA ASN A 14 9.95 -11.94 -0.42
C ASN A 14 8.77 -12.83 -0.84
N MET A 15 8.19 -12.54 -2.01
CA MET A 15 7.16 -13.38 -2.62
C MET A 15 7.75 -14.25 -3.74
N PRO A 16 7.33 -15.51 -3.88
CA PRO A 16 7.70 -16.35 -5.01
C PRO A 16 7.02 -15.84 -6.30
N GLY A 17 7.73 -15.94 -7.43
CA GLY A 17 7.21 -15.57 -8.74
C GLY A 17 8.07 -14.52 -9.45
N ALA A 18 7.54 -13.96 -10.54
CA ALA A 18 8.24 -12.99 -11.39
C ALA A 18 8.22 -11.54 -10.84
N ILE A 19 7.32 -11.25 -9.91
CA ILE A 19 7.12 -9.93 -9.31
C ILE A 19 7.22 -10.10 -7.79
N ASN A 20 8.16 -9.40 -7.17
CA ASN A 20 8.29 -9.39 -5.71
C ASN A 20 7.41 -8.28 -5.08
N GLY A 21 7.40 -8.16 -3.75
CA GLY A 21 6.58 -7.13 -3.09
C GLY A 21 7.02 -5.70 -3.37
N LEU A 22 8.31 -5.47 -3.62
CA LEU A 22 8.81 -4.15 -3.98
C LEU A 22 8.34 -3.75 -5.38
N ASP A 23 8.41 -4.66 -6.35
CA ASP A 23 7.90 -4.46 -7.71
C ASP A 23 6.39 -4.18 -7.68
N LEU A 24 5.65 -4.96 -6.88
CA LEU A 24 4.22 -4.75 -6.66
C LEU A 24 3.94 -3.38 -6.04
N ALA A 25 4.72 -2.94 -5.06
CA ALA A 25 4.55 -1.64 -4.43
C ALA A 25 4.73 -0.50 -5.45
N HIS A 26 5.76 -0.58 -6.29
CA HIS A 26 5.97 0.37 -7.39
C HIS A 26 4.79 0.39 -8.36
N ALA A 27 4.32 -0.79 -8.77
CA ALA A 27 3.15 -0.90 -9.65
C ALA A 27 1.87 -0.31 -9.01
N VAL A 28 1.63 -0.57 -7.72
CA VAL A 28 0.48 -0.02 -7.00
C VAL A 28 0.56 1.50 -6.96
N LYS A 29 1.71 2.07 -6.63
CA LYS A 29 1.86 3.53 -6.53
C LYS A 29 1.82 4.22 -7.89
N ALA A 30 2.25 3.57 -8.97
CA ALA A 30 2.14 4.10 -10.33
C ALA A 30 0.68 4.14 -10.83
N ASN A 31 -0.10 3.10 -10.54
CA ASN A 31 -1.47 2.97 -11.06
C ASN A 31 -2.54 3.56 -10.10
N TRP A 32 -2.27 3.57 -8.80
CA TRP A 32 -3.14 4.10 -7.75
C TRP A 32 -2.34 4.92 -6.72
N PRO A 33 -1.91 6.15 -7.07
CA PRO A 33 -1.08 6.99 -6.21
C PRO A 33 -1.70 7.29 -4.83
N GLY A 34 -3.03 7.26 -4.72
CA GLY A 34 -3.77 7.48 -3.45
C GLY A 34 -3.80 6.28 -2.50
N THR A 35 -3.40 5.08 -2.94
CA THR A 35 -3.38 3.87 -2.12
C THR A 35 -2.13 3.86 -1.24
N GLY A 36 -2.32 3.61 0.06
CA GLY A 36 -1.23 3.38 1.02
C GLY A 36 -0.57 2.02 0.77
N VAL A 37 0.74 1.94 0.93
CA VAL A 37 1.47 0.67 0.76
C VAL A 37 2.34 0.41 1.98
N LEU A 38 2.15 -0.75 2.60
CA LEU A 38 2.98 -1.26 3.69
C LEU A 38 3.70 -2.52 3.22
N LEU A 39 5.02 -2.48 3.22
CA LEU A 39 5.89 -3.60 2.91
C LEU A 39 6.39 -4.25 4.19
N THR A 40 6.66 -5.55 4.15
CA THR A 40 7.31 -6.26 5.25
C THR A 40 8.32 -7.29 4.74
N SER A 41 9.33 -7.61 5.56
CA SER A 41 10.31 -8.68 5.32
C SER A 41 11.10 -8.95 6.60
N GLY A 42 11.80 -10.09 6.69
CA GLY A 42 12.74 -10.37 7.78
C GLY A 42 14.03 -9.56 7.71
N ALA A 43 14.34 -8.96 6.55
CA ALA A 43 15.51 -8.13 6.33
C ALA A 43 15.12 -6.79 5.70
N PRO A 44 15.94 -5.74 5.82
CA PRO A 44 15.72 -4.47 5.14
C PRO A 44 15.55 -4.64 3.62
N PRO A 45 14.72 -3.80 2.96
CA PRO A 45 14.56 -3.84 1.51
C PRO A 45 15.89 -3.57 0.80
N GLN A 46 16.23 -4.39 -0.20
CA GLN A 46 17.38 -4.17 -1.09
C GLN A 46 16.97 -3.29 -2.29
N GLY A 47 16.40 -2.13 -2.02
CA GLY A 47 15.91 -1.21 -3.04
C GLY A 47 15.11 -0.06 -2.45
N ALA A 48 14.88 0.98 -3.26
CA ALA A 48 14.12 2.14 -2.85
C ALA A 48 12.62 1.81 -2.78
N LEU A 49 11.99 2.21 -1.67
CA LEU A 49 10.54 2.22 -1.55
C LEU A 49 9.95 3.31 -2.46
N PRO A 50 8.80 3.08 -3.10
CA PRO A 50 8.11 4.15 -3.80
C PRO A 50 7.64 5.23 -2.80
N ALA A 51 7.48 6.46 -3.28
CA ALA A 51 7.09 7.59 -2.45
C ALA A 51 5.76 7.32 -1.69
N GLY A 52 5.77 7.54 -0.37
CA GLY A 52 4.61 7.32 0.49
C GLY A 52 4.34 5.85 0.84
N ALA A 53 5.19 4.90 0.44
CA ALA A 53 5.18 3.55 1.00
C ALA A 53 5.96 3.49 2.33
N ARG A 54 5.54 2.58 3.21
CA ARG A 54 6.19 2.31 4.50
C ARG A 54 6.72 0.89 4.54
N PHE A 55 7.68 0.62 5.42
CA PHE A 55 8.24 -0.71 5.65
C PHE A 55 8.17 -1.07 7.14
N LEU A 56 7.79 -2.31 7.44
CA LEU A 56 7.78 -2.88 8.77
C LEU A 56 8.57 -4.19 8.79
N GLN A 57 9.73 -4.19 9.45
CA GLN A 57 10.59 -5.38 9.53
C GLN A 57 9.99 -6.43 10.46
N LYS A 58 10.09 -7.71 10.08
CA LYS A 58 9.76 -8.86 10.91
C LYS A 58 10.91 -9.16 11.88
N PRO A 59 10.63 -9.62 13.12
CA PRO A 59 9.30 -9.79 13.70
C PRO A 59 8.72 -8.45 14.17
N PHE A 60 7.39 -8.31 14.12
CA PHE A 60 6.67 -7.17 14.66
C PHE A 60 5.50 -7.64 15.52
N MET A 61 5.14 -6.82 16.51
CA MET A 61 3.92 -7.03 17.29
C MET A 61 2.68 -6.69 16.44
N PRO A 62 1.56 -7.43 16.57
CA PRO A 62 0.33 -7.13 15.82
C PRO A 62 -0.15 -5.69 15.99
N MET A 63 -0.02 -5.10 17.17
CA MET A 63 -0.39 -3.71 17.43
C MET A 63 0.40 -2.69 16.59
N VAL A 64 1.67 -2.98 16.28
CA VAL A 64 2.51 -2.12 15.43
C VAL A 64 2.02 -2.18 13.98
N LEU A 65 1.64 -3.36 13.50
CA LEU A 65 1.03 -3.52 12.18
C LEU A 65 -0.29 -2.74 12.08
N VAL A 66 -1.16 -2.87 13.09
CA VAL A 66 -2.45 -2.17 13.11
C VAL A 66 -2.25 -0.66 13.09
N ALA A 67 -1.35 -0.12 13.93
CA ALA A 67 -1.03 1.31 13.94
C ALA A 67 -0.51 1.80 12.59
N ALA A 68 0.44 1.08 11.98
CA ALA A 68 0.98 1.44 10.67
C ALA A 68 -0.09 1.45 9.56
N VAL A 69 -1.05 0.52 9.61
CA VAL A 69 -2.18 0.50 8.67
C VAL A 69 -3.15 1.64 8.95
N GLN A 70 -3.44 1.97 10.21
CA GLN A 70 -4.31 3.09 10.57
C GLN A 70 -3.73 4.43 10.11
N ASP A 71 -2.44 4.65 10.30
CA ASP A 71 -1.75 5.84 9.79
C ASP A 71 -1.88 5.95 8.27
N LEU A 72 -1.60 4.85 7.56
CA LEU A 72 -1.73 4.81 6.11
C LEU A 72 -3.17 5.04 5.64
N LEU A 73 -4.18 4.57 6.38
CA LEU A 73 -5.58 4.81 6.05
C LEU A 73 -5.97 6.29 6.24
N ALA A 74 -5.43 6.95 7.26
CA ALA A 74 -5.62 8.37 7.51
C ALA A 74 -4.97 9.25 6.43
N GLU A 75 -3.81 8.82 5.91
CA GLU A 75 -3.08 9.50 4.83
C GLU A 75 -3.64 9.17 3.43
N ALA A 76 -4.16 7.95 3.24
CA ALA A 76 -4.69 7.51 1.96
C ALA A 76 -5.87 8.41 1.54
N ARG A 77 -5.71 9.08 0.39
CA ARG A 77 -6.74 9.97 -0.13
C ARG A 77 -8.00 9.17 -0.40
N PRO A 78 -9.20 9.62 0.02
CA PRO A 78 -10.43 9.01 -0.40
C PRO A 78 -10.46 8.94 -1.92
N PHE A 79 -10.87 7.80 -2.48
CA PHE A 79 -11.34 7.77 -3.84
C PHE A 79 -12.49 8.77 -3.89
N ALA A 80 -12.29 9.91 -4.54
CA ALA A 80 -13.37 10.83 -4.79
C ALA A 80 -14.38 10.03 -5.60
N ARG A 81 -15.50 9.67 -4.96
CA ARG A 81 -16.64 9.09 -5.66
C ARG A 81 -16.95 10.12 -6.74
N SER A 82 -16.66 9.81 -8.01
CA SER A 82 -16.96 10.71 -9.12
C SER A 82 -18.40 11.17 -8.92
N VAL A 83 -18.59 12.49 -8.87
CA VAL A 83 -19.90 13.11 -8.69
C VAL A 83 -20.78 12.69 -9.86
N LEU A 84 -21.49 11.57 -9.69
CA LEU A 84 -22.67 11.24 -10.48
C LEU A 84 -23.82 12.00 -9.81
N GLY A 85 -24.02 13.25 -10.21
CA GLY A 85 -25.08 14.09 -9.68
C GLY A 85 -24.88 15.58 -9.92
N ALA A 86 -24.69 15.99 -11.17
CA ALA A 86 -25.10 17.34 -11.57
C ALA A 86 -26.57 17.22 -12.04
N PRO A 87 -27.52 18.01 -11.50
CA PRO A 87 -28.87 18.04 -12.06
C PRO A 87 -28.84 18.68 -13.45
N LEU A 88 -29.64 18.13 -14.37
CA LEU A 88 -29.97 18.77 -15.64
C LEU A 88 -30.75 20.06 -15.39
#